data_AF-A0A6N8XDT3-F1
#
_entry.id   AF-A0A6N8XDT3-F1
#
_cell.length_a   1.000
_cell.length_b   1.000
_cell.length_c   1.000
_cell.angle_alpha   90.00
_cell.angle_beta   90.00
_cell.angle_gamma   90.00
#
_symmetry.space_group_name_H-M   'P 1'
#
loop_
_entity.id
_entity.type
_entity.pdbx_description
1 polymer ?
#
loop_
_entity_poly.entity_id
_entity_poly.type
_entity_poly.pdbx_seq_one_letter_code
_entity_poly.pdbx_strand_id
1 'polypeptide(L)'
;DRDIEGYRPEKGQRDREGKEVEDRLYSPKDFDRKLVIDGRTKAVAEKITAFLKESGDRFQKAIIFCVDQEHASRMREALVNENADLVRGNSRYVMRITGEDEVGKNELGNFIDPESPYPVLVTTSRLLSTGVDVQTCRLIVIDRLVGTMTEFKQIVGRGTRVHEDTEKYYFTLMDFRKTSGLFADPEFDGEPEQIYEPGPDDPVLPPDPPRYDPPEPDDGEIIVDGGDPPGLPPTGPLKKIYVDGIEANVVAERVQYLDRNGKLITESLRDFTRRALRERFASLDDFLSRWNREERKQVIIDEMASEGLPLAEITQELGEDLDPFDLICHIAFGAEPMTRRERAERVKKRDALTKYAGQARAVLDALLDKYADQGVLNLDDATVLTIPPLDSLGTPLELVGAFGGKPGFERAVHDLQFELYRESA
;
A
#
# COMPACT_ATOMS: atom_id res chain seq x y z
N ASP A 1 19.33 -13.70 -4.52
CA ASP A 1 19.87 -15.04 -4.20
C ASP A 1 21.09 -14.95 -3.30
N ARG A 2 22.05 -14.10 -3.70
CA ARG A 2 23.38 -13.98 -3.07
C ARG A 2 23.42 -13.29 -1.70
N ASP A 3 22.32 -12.68 -1.25
CA ASP A 3 22.23 -12.06 0.08
C ASP A 3 21.91 -13.05 1.21
N ILE A 4 21.47 -14.27 0.88
CA ILE A 4 21.18 -15.31 1.87
C ILE A 4 22.37 -16.28 1.97
N GLU A 5 22.99 -16.62 0.84
CA GLU A 5 24.10 -17.60 0.78
C GLU A 5 25.50 -16.97 0.87
N GLY A 6 25.60 -15.64 0.74
CA GLY A 6 26.86 -14.94 0.55
C GLY A 6 27.36 -14.97 -0.90
N TYR A 7 28.47 -14.31 -1.16
CA TYR A 7 29.08 -14.27 -2.49
C TYR A 7 30.51 -14.82 -2.45
N ARG A 8 30.82 -15.79 -3.31
CA ARG A 8 32.19 -16.23 -3.56
C ARG A 8 32.59 -15.86 -4.99
N PRO A 9 33.65 -15.05 -5.19
CA PRO A 9 34.18 -14.71 -6.50
C PRO A 9 34.61 -15.93 -7.31
N GLU A 10 34.49 -15.86 -8.65
CA GLU A 10 35.09 -16.87 -9.53
C GLU A 10 36.62 -16.79 -9.47
N LYS A 11 37.29 -17.92 -9.72
CA LYS A 11 38.75 -18.00 -9.66
C LYS A 11 39.38 -17.08 -10.70
N GLY A 12 40.11 -16.06 -10.23
CA GLY A 12 40.77 -15.06 -11.08
C GLY A 12 39.88 -13.88 -11.48
N GLN A 13 38.68 -13.75 -10.89
CA GLN A 13 37.81 -12.61 -11.11
C GLN A 13 38.50 -11.31 -10.67
N ARG A 14 38.34 -10.27 -11.49
CA ARG A 14 38.95 -8.96 -11.25
C ARG A 14 37.87 -7.92 -10.92
N ASP A 15 38.22 -7.00 -10.05
CA ASP A 15 37.41 -5.85 -9.72
C ASP A 15 37.44 -4.78 -10.84
N ARG A 16 36.64 -3.73 -10.68
CA ARG A 16 36.58 -2.59 -11.61
C ARG A 16 37.92 -1.85 -11.80
N GLU A 17 38.86 -1.98 -10.86
CA GLU A 17 40.23 -1.45 -10.96
C GLU A 17 41.21 -2.45 -11.61
N GLY A 18 40.74 -3.63 -12.03
CA GLY A 18 41.53 -4.68 -12.64
C GLY A 18 42.34 -5.53 -11.65
N LYS A 19 42.09 -5.42 -10.35
CA LYS A 19 42.75 -6.21 -9.29
C LYS A 19 41.97 -7.49 -9.02
N GLU A 20 42.69 -8.58 -8.75
CA GLU A 20 42.05 -9.84 -8.40
C GLU A 20 41.27 -9.72 -7.08
N VAL A 21 40.03 -10.18 -7.11
CA VAL A 21 39.18 -10.27 -5.92
C VAL A 21 39.63 -11.48 -5.10
N GLU A 22 39.77 -11.27 -3.79
CA GLU A 22 40.17 -12.33 -2.86
C GLU A 22 39.16 -13.50 -2.93
N ASP A 23 39.64 -14.72 -3.23
CA ASP A 23 38.83 -15.94 -3.26
C ASP A 23 38.45 -16.36 -1.83
N ARG A 24 37.39 -15.74 -1.32
CA ARG A 24 36.76 -16.06 -0.05
C ARG A 24 35.25 -15.92 -0.15
N LEU A 25 34.53 -16.51 0.80
CA LEU A 25 33.10 -16.28 0.97
C LEU A 25 32.87 -14.92 1.64
N TYR A 26 32.25 -13.99 0.93
CA TYR A 26 31.79 -12.72 1.45
C TYR A 26 30.39 -12.90 2.03
N SER A 27 30.24 -12.54 3.31
CA SER A 27 28.98 -12.65 4.01
C SER A 27 28.06 -11.44 3.71
N PRO A 28 26.78 -11.48 4.08
CA PRO A 28 25.89 -10.32 3.97
C PRO A 28 26.38 -9.07 4.70
N LYS A 29 27.24 -9.24 5.73
CA LYS A 29 27.87 -8.15 6.48
C LYS A 29 28.98 -7.44 5.69
N ASP A 30 29.50 -8.07 4.63
CA ASP A 30 30.55 -7.54 3.78
C ASP A 30 30.00 -6.75 2.57
N PHE A 31 28.73 -6.96 2.19
CA PHE A 31 28.11 -6.23 1.09
C PHE A 31 27.95 -4.74 1.39
N ASP A 32 28.21 -3.91 0.38
CA ASP A 32 28.24 -2.45 0.38
C ASP A 32 29.19 -1.80 1.41
N ARG A 33 29.90 -2.61 2.22
CA ARG A 33 30.97 -2.19 3.15
C ARG A 33 32.37 -2.53 2.64
N LYS A 34 32.56 -3.73 2.11
CA LYS A 34 33.83 -4.23 1.54
C LYS A 34 33.69 -4.69 0.10
N LEU A 35 32.51 -5.20 -0.26
CA LEU A 35 32.19 -5.71 -1.58
C LEU A 35 30.94 -5.04 -2.12
N VAL A 36 31.04 -4.44 -3.30
CA VAL A 36 29.94 -3.81 -4.01
C VAL A 36 29.56 -4.67 -5.21
N ILE A 37 28.29 -5.07 -5.28
CA ILE A 37 27.71 -5.75 -6.44
C ILE A 37 26.74 -4.78 -7.11
N ASP A 38 27.12 -4.22 -8.25
CA ASP A 38 26.34 -3.17 -8.92
C ASP A 38 24.95 -3.67 -9.39
N GLY A 39 24.79 -4.97 -9.67
CA GLY A 39 23.49 -5.55 -10.02
C GLY A 39 22.47 -5.50 -8.88
N ARG A 40 22.90 -5.53 -7.61
CA ARG A 40 21.99 -5.47 -6.46
C ARG A 40 21.32 -4.12 -6.35
N THR A 41 22.10 -3.04 -6.40
CA THR A 41 21.57 -1.67 -6.32
C THR A 41 20.56 -1.41 -7.44
N LYS A 42 20.80 -1.94 -8.64
CA LYS A 42 19.84 -1.85 -9.76
C LYS A 42 18.56 -2.63 -9.50
N ALA A 43 18.65 -3.89 -9.07
CA ALA A 43 17.48 -4.71 -8.77
C ALA A 43 16.59 -4.10 -7.66
N VAL A 44 17.22 -3.51 -6.63
CA VAL A 44 16.50 -2.77 -5.58
C VAL A 44 15.79 -1.55 -6.17
N ALA A 45 16.48 -0.74 -6.98
CA ALA A 45 15.87 0.44 -7.61
C ALA A 45 14.71 0.09 -8.57
N GLU A 46 14.86 -1.01 -9.32
CA GLU A 46 13.82 -1.56 -10.20
C GLU A 46 12.58 -1.95 -9.39
N LYS A 47 12.74 -2.69 -8.28
CA LYS A 47 11.63 -3.10 -7.42
C LYS A 47 10.91 -1.94 -6.75
N ILE A 48 11.65 -0.96 -6.23
CA ILE A 48 11.07 0.28 -5.69
C ILE A 48 10.22 0.98 -6.77
N THR A 49 10.74 1.06 -7.99
CA THR A 49 10.06 1.72 -9.11
C THR A 49 8.84 0.93 -9.60
N ALA A 50 8.93 -0.40 -9.63
CA ALA A 50 7.83 -1.29 -9.98
C ALA A 50 6.66 -1.14 -8.99
N PHE A 51 6.94 -1.20 -7.69
CA PHE A 51 5.94 -0.97 -6.65
C PHE A 51 5.22 0.38 -6.81
N LEU A 52 5.97 1.46 -7.03
CA LEU A 52 5.38 2.80 -7.23
C LEU A 52 4.54 2.91 -8.51
N LYS A 53 4.83 2.10 -9.54
CA LYS A 53 4.02 2.02 -10.77
C LYS A 53 2.76 1.21 -10.53
N GLU A 54 2.87 0.08 -9.84
CA GLU A 54 1.76 -0.83 -9.52
C GLU A 54 0.77 -0.20 -8.54
N SER A 55 1.25 0.62 -7.59
CA SER A 55 0.39 1.36 -6.66
C SER A 55 -0.50 2.41 -7.33
N GLY A 56 -0.22 2.77 -8.60
CA GLY A 56 -0.91 3.84 -9.32
C GLY A 56 -0.50 5.26 -8.90
N ASP A 57 0.34 5.42 -7.88
CA ASP A 57 0.84 6.72 -7.42
C ASP A 57 2.38 6.70 -7.29
N ARG A 58 3.03 7.32 -8.29
CA ARG A 58 4.50 7.48 -8.33
C ARG A 58 5.01 8.70 -7.57
N PHE A 59 4.15 9.48 -6.91
CA PHE A 59 4.53 10.64 -6.10
C PHE A 59 4.49 10.38 -4.59
N GLN A 60 4.28 9.12 -4.20
CA GLN A 60 4.45 8.68 -2.82
C GLN A 60 5.87 9.00 -2.32
N LYS A 61 5.98 9.89 -1.32
CA LYS A 61 7.29 10.23 -0.73
C LYS A 61 7.91 8.98 -0.10
N ALA A 62 9.16 8.71 -0.48
CA ALA A 62 9.88 7.52 -0.07
C ALA A 62 11.27 7.84 0.49
N ILE A 63 11.67 7.12 1.53
CA ILE A 63 13.02 7.21 2.12
C ILE A 63 13.75 5.88 1.96
N ILE A 64 14.89 5.92 1.30
CA ILE A 64 15.75 4.76 1.03
C ILE A 64 17.01 4.85 1.90
N PHE A 65 17.08 3.97 2.91
CA PHE A 65 18.20 3.87 3.84
C PHE A 65 19.29 2.96 3.29
N CYS A 66 20.40 3.58 2.88
CA CYS A 66 21.57 2.94 2.31
C CYS A 66 22.69 2.78 3.36
N VAL A 67 23.64 1.89 3.11
CA VAL A 67 24.73 1.56 4.05
C VAL A 67 25.62 2.77 4.38
N ASP A 68 26.00 3.55 3.38
CA ASP A 68 26.82 4.74 3.50
C ASP A 68 26.53 5.75 2.38
N GLN A 69 27.28 6.85 2.34
CA GLN A 69 27.04 7.95 1.39
C GLN A 69 27.36 7.58 -0.06
N GLU A 70 28.30 6.65 -0.27
CA GLU A 70 28.64 6.14 -1.59
C GLU A 70 27.51 5.24 -2.11
N HIS A 71 26.99 4.34 -1.26
CA HIS A 71 25.81 3.55 -1.59
C HIS A 71 24.60 4.44 -1.88
N ALA A 72 24.34 5.46 -1.06
CA ALA A 72 23.25 6.41 -1.33
C ALA A 72 23.42 7.12 -2.70
N SER A 73 24.64 7.43 -3.11
CA SER A 73 24.91 7.99 -4.45
C SER A 73 24.59 7.01 -5.56
N ARG A 74 25.05 5.75 -5.45
CA ARG A 74 24.79 4.70 -6.45
C ARG A 74 23.29 4.38 -6.54
N MET A 75 22.61 4.32 -5.40
CA MET A 75 21.16 4.10 -5.35
C MET A 75 20.40 5.25 -6.01
N ARG A 76 20.80 6.51 -5.78
CA ARG A 76 20.21 7.66 -6.47
C ARG A 76 20.37 7.54 -7.98
N GLU A 77 21.56 7.19 -8.46
CA GLU A 77 21.81 7.04 -9.90
C GLU A 77 20.94 5.94 -10.51
N ALA A 78 20.80 4.79 -9.82
CA ALA A 78 19.92 3.71 -10.24
C ALA A 78 18.46 4.17 -10.32
N LEU A 79 17.93 4.80 -9.26
CA LEU A 79 16.57 5.33 -9.22
C LEU A 79 16.31 6.41 -10.28
N VAL A 80 17.31 7.26 -10.58
CA VAL A 80 17.22 8.27 -11.65
C VAL A 80 17.04 7.59 -13.01
N ASN A 81 17.75 6.50 -13.26
CA ASN A 81 17.65 5.76 -14.52
C ASN A 81 16.28 5.07 -14.65
N GLU A 82 15.81 4.42 -13.58
CA GLU A 82 14.50 3.74 -13.57
C GLU A 82 13.30 4.69 -13.69
N ASN A 83 13.48 5.95 -13.27
CA ASN A 83 12.46 6.99 -13.27
C ASN A 83 12.82 8.17 -14.20
N ALA A 84 13.56 7.89 -15.28
CA ALA A 84 14.09 8.92 -16.18
C ALA A 84 13.00 9.81 -16.81
N ASP A 85 11.78 9.29 -16.94
CA ASP A 85 10.61 10.02 -17.41
C ASP A 85 10.19 11.15 -16.44
N LEU A 86 10.11 10.87 -15.14
CA LEU A 86 9.76 11.85 -14.10
C LEU A 86 10.91 12.80 -13.78
N VAL A 87 12.14 12.29 -13.76
CA VAL A 87 13.35 13.10 -13.53
C VAL A 87 13.56 14.13 -14.63
N ARG A 88 13.18 13.81 -15.88
CA ARG A 88 13.23 14.77 -17.00
C ARG A 88 12.26 15.94 -16.79
N GLY A 89 11.11 15.70 -16.13
CA GLY A 89 10.17 16.75 -15.74
C GLY A 89 10.69 17.61 -14.59
N ASN A 90 11.28 16.97 -13.57
CA ASN A 90 11.95 17.68 -12.48
C ASN A 90 13.11 16.87 -11.91
N SER A 91 14.33 17.41 -11.97
CA SER A 91 15.53 16.74 -11.47
C SER A 91 15.50 16.45 -9.97
N ARG A 92 14.63 17.13 -9.20
CA ARG A 92 14.42 16.90 -7.77
C ARG A 92 13.56 15.68 -7.46
N TYR A 93 13.01 14.98 -8.45
CA TYR A 93 12.23 13.76 -8.23
C TYR A 93 13.01 12.72 -7.40
N VAL A 94 14.31 12.54 -7.70
CA VAL A 94 15.23 11.71 -6.90
C VAL A 94 16.37 12.55 -6.34
N MET A 95 16.48 12.62 -5.02
CA MET A 95 17.52 13.39 -4.34
C MET A 95 18.28 12.54 -3.34
N ARG A 96 19.56 12.89 -3.15
CA ARG A 96 20.37 12.33 -2.07
C ARG A 96 20.41 13.35 -0.94
N ILE A 97 20.14 12.90 0.28
CA ILE A 97 20.19 13.75 1.48
C ILE A 97 21.10 13.07 2.50
N THR A 98 22.36 13.49 2.55
CA THR A 98 23.40 12.99 3.47
C THR A 98 24.15 14.13 4.16
N GLY A 99 24.96 13.80 5.17
CA GLY A 99 25.71 14.77 5.98
C GLY A 99 26.71 15.63 5.23
N GLU A 100 27.16 15.22 4.03
CA GLU A 100 28.11 15.97 3.20
C GLU A 100 27.45 16.57 1.94
N ASP A 101 26.13 16.45 1.79
CA ASP A 101 25.39 16.92 0.62
C ASP A 101 24.66 18.23 0.93
N GLU A 102 25.34 19.36 0.71
CA GLU A 102 24.75 20.69 0.97
C GLU A 102 23.50 20.96 0.12
N VAL A 103 23.47 20.47 -1.12
CA VAL A 103 22.29 20.61 -1.99
C VAL A 103 21.13 19.79 -1.43
N GLY A 104 21.39 18.53 -1.05
CA GLY A 104 20.41 17.66 -0.42
C GLY A 104 19.85 18.20 0.89
N LYS A 105 20.71 18.77 1.75
CA LYS A 105 20.29 19.37 3.02
C LYS A 105 19.35 20.55 2.81
N ASN A 106 19.60 21.38 1.80
CA ASN A 106 18.74 22.53 1.51
C ASN A 106 17.33 22.10 1.05
N GLU A 107 17.20 20.91 0.46
CA GLU A 107 15.92 20.34 0.02
C GLU A 107 15.21 19.56 1.13
N LEU A 108 15.81 19.39 2.31
CA LEU A 108 15.19 18.68 3.43
C LEU A 108 13.89 19.37 3.88
N GLY A 109 13.85 20.70 3.89
CA GLY A 109 12.64 21.46 4.21
C GLY A 109 11.51 21.16 3.22
N ASN A 110 11.81 21.16 1.92
CA ASN A 110 10.85 20.81 0.87
C ASN A 110 10.42 19.34 0.95
N PHE A 111 11.31 18.44 1.38
CA PHE A 111 10.93 17.04 1.57
C PHE A 111 9.95 16.85 2.73
N ILE A 112 10.12 17.59 3.82
CA ILE A 112 9.25 17.57 4.99
C ILE A 112 7.88 18.19 4.70
N ASP A 113 7.85 19.27 3.91
CA ASP A 113 6.63 20.04 3.62
C ASP A 113 5.57 19.19 2.88
N PRO A 114 4.38 18.96 3.48
CA PRO A 114 3.29 18.21 2.84
C PRO A 114 2.84 18.79 1.50
N GLU A 115 2.90 20.12 1.34
CA GLU A 115 2.48 20.83 0.13
C GLU A 115 3.53 20.81 -0.98
N SER A 116 4.76 20.42 -0.66
CA SER A 116 5.84 20.36 -1.63
C SER A 116 5.84 19.02 -2.37
N PRO A 117 5.69 19.03 -3.71
CA PRO A 117 5.67 17.82 -4.52
C PRO A 117 7.06 17.21 -4.74
N TYR A 118 8.14 17.88 -4.33
CA TYR A 118 9.51 17.41 -4.47
C TYR A 118 10.35 17.74 -3.23
N PRO A 119 11.37 16.94 -2.90
CA PRO A 119 11.72 15.65 -3.50
C PRO A 119 10.68 14.55 -3.25
N VAL A 120 10.67 13.50 -4.10
CA VAL A 120 9.77 12.33 -3.92
C VAL A 120 10.56 11.16 -3.36
N LEU A 121 11.63 10.74 -4.05
CA LEU A 121 12.49 9.65 -3.63
C LEU A 121 13.78 10.21 -3.02
N VAL A 122 14.03 9.88 -1.76
CA VAL A 122 15.22 10.35 -1.05
C VAL A 122 16.11 9.18 -0.63
N THR A 123 17.35 9.17 -1.11
CA THR A 123 18.38 8.24 -0.64
C THR A 123 19.20 8.87 0.48
N THR A 124 19.40 8.15 1.57
CA THR A 124 20.18 8.62 2.73
C THR A 124 21.01 7.48 3.32
N SER A 125 21.98 7.81 4.18
CA SER A 125 22.72 6.82 4.97
C SER A 125 22.27 6.80 6.44
N ARG A 126 22.43 7.94 7.11
CA ARG A 126 22.06 8.15 8.53
C ARG A 126 21.42 9.51 8.81
N LEU A 127 21.46 10.47 7.88
CA LEU A 127 20.99 11.83 8.20
C LEU A 127 19.50 11.83 8.57
N LEU A 128 18.71 10.99 7.90
CA LEU A 128 17.26 10.88 8.16
C LEU A 128 16.90 9.80 9.17
N SER A 129 17.89 9.14 9.82
CA SER A 129 17.57 8.16 10.86
C SER A 129 17.06 8.84 12.14
N THR A 130 17.38 10.11 12.38
CA THR A 130 16.94 10.85 13.57
C THR A 130 16.51 12.28 13.23
N GLY A 131 15.46 12.77 13.89
CA GLY A 131 15.14 14.21 13.93
C GLY A 131 14.44 14.81 12.70
N VAL A 132 13.94 14.01 11.75
CA VAL A 132 13.19 14.49 10.58
C VAL A 132 11.76 13.96 10.61
N ASP A 133 10.77 14.85 10.57
CA ASP A 133 9.34 14.49 10.58
C ASP A 133 8.79 14.65 9.17
N VAL A 134 8.58 13.56 8.44
CA VAL A 134 8.02 13.58 7.07
C VAL A 134 6.64 12.96 7.14
N GLN A 135 5.63 13.76 7.43
CA GLN A 135 4.28 13.27 7.74
C GLN A 135 3.67 12.51 6.56
N THR A 136 3.99 12.91 5.33
CA THR A 136 3.48 12.33 4.09
C THR A 136 4.32 11.16 3.55
N CYS A 137 5.29 10.63 4.30
CA CYS A 137 6.16 9.52 3.88
C CYS A 137 5.43 8.17 3.82
N ARG A 138 5.10 7.68 2.61
CA ARG A 138 4.31 6.47 2.39
C ARG A 138 5.14 5.20 2.16
N LEU A 139 6.43 5.33 1.85
CA LEU A 139 7.32 4.19 1.60
C LEU A 139 8.65 4.34 2.33
N ILE A 140 9.04 3.32 3.09
CA ILE A 140 10.36 3.20 3.72
C ILE A 140 11.07 2.00 3.14
N VAL A 141 12.28 2.21 2.64
CA VAL A 141 13.12 1.14 2.09
C VAL A 141 14.38 0.99 2.91
N ILE A 142 14.63 -0.22 3.41
CA ILE A 142 15.83 -0.57 4.16
C ILE A 142 16.74 -1.40 3.24
N ASP A 143 17.80 -0.76 2.75
CA ASP A 143 18.89 -1.40 2.00
C ASP A 143 20.22 -1.32 2.78
N ARG A 144 20.13 -1.55 4.09
CA ARG A 144 21.28 -1.66 4.99
C ARG A 144 20.97 -2.54 6.18
N LEU A 145 22.02 -3.11 6.78
CA LEU A 145 21.89 -3.72 8.10
C LEU A 145 21.65 -2.62 9.14
N VAL A 146 20.61 -2.80 9.95
CA VAL A 146 20.31 -1.98 11.13
C VAL A 146 20.88 -2.69 12.35
N GLY A 147 21.70 -1.98 13.12
CA GLY A 147 22.51 -2.60 14.17
C GLY A 147 21.83 -2.69 15.53
N THR A 148 20.74 -1.95 15.73
CA THR A 148 20.05 -1.85 17.01
C THR A 148 18.54 -1.67 16.82
N MET A 149 17.76 -2.18 17.76
CA MET A 149 16.31 -1.98 17.81
C MET A 149 15.92 -0.49 17.84
N THR A 150 16.69 0.33 18.55
CA THR A 150 16.44 1.78 18.62
C THR A 150 16.58 2.44 17.24
N GLU A 151 17.63 2.10 16.48
CA GLU A 151 17.81 2.61 15.11
C GLU A 151 16.68 2.12 14.19
N PHE A 152 16.24 0.86 14.34
CA PHE A 152 15.12 0.31 13.55
C PHE A 152 13.81 1.05 13.86
N LYS A 153 13.45 1.19 15.14
CA LYS A 153 12.24 1.93 15.56
C LYS A 153 12.28 3.40 15.13
N GLN A 154 13.46 4.02 15.12
CA GLN A 154 13.63 5.40 14.64
C GLN A 154 13.44 5.55 13.12
N ILE A 155 13.81 4.53 12.34
CA ILE A 155 13.59 4.46 10.89
C ILE A 155 12.10 4.26 10.61
N VAL A 156 11.49 3.21 11.19
CA VAL A 156 10.08 2.86 10.99
C VAL A 156 9.16 3.99 11.47
N GLY A 157 9.49 4.65 12.58
CA GLY A 157 8.76 5.80 13.11
C GLY A 157 8.70 7.03 12.19
N ARG A 158 9.40 7.04 11.04
CA ARG A 158 9.24 8.08 10.01
C ARG A 158 7.96 7.91 9.19
N GLY A 159 7.45 6.69 9.10
CA GLY A 159 6.26 6.37 8.30
C GLY A 159 4.97 6.34 9.13
N THR A 160 5.06 6.22 10.46
CA THR A 160 3.90 5.99 11.35
C THR A 160 3.01 7.22 11.57
N ARG A 161 3.39 8.41 11.08
CA ARG A 161 2.57 9.62 11.20
C ARG A 161 1.37 9.56 10.25
N VAL A 162 0.15 9.65 10.77
CA VAL A 162 -1.07 9.81 9.98
C VAL A 162 -1.14 11.25 9.45
N HIS A 163 -1.61 11.43 8.21
CA HIS A 163 -1.85 12.75 7.63
C HIS A 163 -3.17 12.74 6.84
N GLU A 164 -4.23 13.28 7.44
CA GLU A 164 -5.60 13.21 6.93
C GLU A 164 -5.75 13.93 5.58
N ASP A 165 -5.19 15.14 5.44
CA ASP A 165 -5.33 15.94 4.21
C ASP A 165 -4.70 15.29 2.97
N THR A 166 -3.77 14.34 3.17
CA THR A 166 -3.15 13.58 2.08
C THR A 166 -3.59 12.12 2.09
N GLU A 167 -4.67 11.77 2.81
CA GLU A 167 -5.24 10.43 2.89
C GLU A 167 -4.19 9.35 3.23
N LYS A 168 -3.25 9.70 4.11
CA LYS A 168 -2.17 8.80 4.51
C LYS A 168 -2.49 8.17 5.86
N TYR A 169 -2.96 6.92 5.81
CA TYR A 169 -3.34 6.14 6.98
C TYR A 169 -2.38 5.00 7.33
N TYR A 170 -1.59 4.54 6.35
CA TYR A 170 -0.56 3.54 6.52
C TYR A 170 0.71 3.94 5.77
N PHE A 171 1.75 3.13 5.90
CA PHE A 171 2.95 3.21 5.06
C PHE A 171 3.47 1.80 4.79
N THR A 172 4.25 1.66 3.73
CA THR A 172 4.87 0.39 3.33
C THR A 172 6.33 0.36 3.77
N LEU A 173 6.78 -0.79 4.28
CA LEU A 173 8.18 -1.06 4.59
C LEU A 173 8.72 -2.14 3.65
N MET A 174 9.74 -1.81 2.85
CA MET A 174 10.50 -2.77 2.04
C MET A 174 11.85 -3.04 2.69
N ASP A 175 12.14 -4.29 2.98
CA ASP A 175 13.41 -4.69 3.59
C ASP A 175 14.19 -5.66 2.69
N PHE A 176 15.26 -5.15 2.09
CA PHE A 176 16.14 -5.92 1.19
C PHE A 176 17.29 -6.61 1.93
N ARG A 177 17.33 -6.52 3.26
CA ARG A 177 18.41 -7.04 4.13
C ARG A 177 17.90 -8.00 5.22
N LYS A 178 16.60 -8.35 5.21
CA LYS A 178 15.92 -9.19 6.22
C LYS A 178 16.18 -8.69 7.66
N THR A 179 16.28 -7.39 7.82
CA THR A 179 16.55 -6.75 9.10
C THR A 179 15.33 -6.79 10.01
N SER A 180 14.13 -6.62 9.46
CA SER A 180 12.83 -6.68 10.14
C SER A 180 12.59 -8.02 10.85
N GLY A 181 13.08 -9.13 10.29
CA GLY A 181 12.96 -10.46 10.90
C GLY A 181 13.79 -10.65 12.17
N LEU A 182 14.89 -9.90 12.34
CA LEU A 182 15.74 -9.94 13.54
C LEU A 182 15.19 -9.09 14.69
N PHE A 183 14.18 -8.27 14.39
CA PHE A 183 13.66 -7.25 15.29
C PHE A 183 12.13 -7.33 15.41
N ALA A 184 11.52 -8.44 15.00
CA ALA A 184 10.15 -8.73 15.38
C ALA A 184 10.13 -8.94 16.89
N ASP A 185 9.53 -8.01 17.62
CA ASP A 185 9.31 -8.08 19.06
C ASP A 185 7.83 -8.41 19.29
N PRO A 186 7.42 -9.69 19.42
CA PRO A 186 6.00 -10.05 19.50
C PRO A 186 5.23 -9.36 20.64
N GLU A 187 5.92 -8.94 21.70
CA GLU A 187 5.33 -8.19 22.83
C GLU A 187 5.00 -6.73 22.48
N PHE A 188 5.64 -6.17 21.45
CA PHE A 188 5.46 -4.78 20.99
C PHE A 188 4.83 -4.69 19.58
N ASP A 189 5.22 -5.60 18.71
CA ASP A 189 4.96 -5.67 17.27
C ASP A 189 3.82 -6.65 16.94
N GLY A 190 3.66 -7.75 17.68
CA GLY A 190 2.74 -8.86 17.37
C GLY A 190 3.38 -9.99 16.53
N GLU A 191 2.76 -11.18 16.51
CA GLU A 191 3.23 -12.37 15.78
C GLU A 191 2.89 -12.30 14.26
N PRO A 192 3.76 -12.76 13.34
CA PRO A 192 3.48 -12.78 11.90
C PRO A 192 2.59 -13.96 11.47
N GLU A 193 1.47 -13.72 10.79
CA GLU A 193 0.49 -14.79 10.47
C GLU A 193 0.70 -15.53 9.13
N GLN A 194 1.46 -15.01 8.15
CA GLN A 194 1.61 -15.72 6.87
C GLN A 194 2.99 -15.56 6.24
N ILE A 195 3.55 -16.67 5.76
CA ILE A 195 4.81 -16.73 5.01
C ILE A 195 4.45 -17.13 3.58
N TYR A 196 4.55 -16.19 2.64
CA TYR A 196 4.38 -16.44 1.21
C TYR A 196 5.74 -16.36 0.51
N GLU A 197 6.14 -17.43 -0.16
CA GLU A 197 7.44 -17.56 -0.86
C GLU A 197 7.20 -17.74 -2.37
N PRO A 198 6.98 -16.66 -3.13
CA PRO A 198 6.80 -16.72 -4.57
C PRO A 198 8.10 -17.03 -5.33
N GLY A 199 7.98 -17.70 -6.48
CA GLY A 199 9.06 -17.95 -7.42
C GLY A 199 9.38 -16.76 -8.34
N PRO A 200 10.36 -16.90 -9.25
CA PRO A 200 10.91 -15.81 -10.07
C PRO A 200 9.91 -15.10 -11.00
N ASP A 201 8.82 -15.77 -11.37
CA ASP A 201 7.82 -15.30 -12.34
C ASP A 201 6.45 -15.03 -11.69
N ASP A 202 6.36 -15.11 -10.36
CA ASP A 202 5.11 -14.91 -9.62
C ASP A 202 4.87 -13.40 -9.34
N PRO A 203 3.60 -12.98 -9.16
CA PRO A 203 3.26 -11.59 -8.86
C PRO A 203 3.89 -11.13 -7.53
N VAL A 204 4.28 -9.85 -7.47
CA VAL A 204 4.80 -9.19 -6.26
C VAL A 204 3.75 -9.17 -5.15
N LEU A 205 2.47 -9.12 -5.53
CA LEU A 205 1.34 -9.24 -4.63
C LEU A 205 1.03 -10.72 -4.39
N PRO A 206 0.82 -11.17 -3.14
CA PRO A 206 0.44 -12.54 -2.84
C PRO A 206 -0.92 -12.88 -3.49
N PRO A 207 -1.08 -14.09 -4.05
CA PRO A 207 -2.38 -14.59 -4.52
C PRO A 207 -3.31 -14.85 -3.33
N ASP A 208 -4.62 -14.76 -3.56
CA ASP A 208 -5.64 -15.08 -2.55
C ASP A 208 -5.43 -16.48 -1.94
N PRO A 209 -5.52 -16.64 -0.62
CA PRO A 209 -5.24 -17.92 0.02
C PRO A 209 -6.29 -18.97 -0.36
N PRO A 210 -5.88 -20.21 -0.73
CA PRO A 210 -6.81 -21.32 -0.84
C PRO A 210 -7.33 -21.71 0.55
N ARG A 211 -8.62 -21.98 0.63
CA ARG A 211 -9.32 -22.42 1.83
C ARG A 211 -8.96 -23.88 2.12
N TYR A 212 -8.14 -24.19 3.13
CA TYR A 212 -8.11 -25.55 3.70
C TYR A 212 -7.60 -25.63 5.16
N ASP A 213 -8.19 -26.59 5.87
CA ASP A 213 -8.08 -26.91 7.31
C ASP A 213 -6.64 -27.19 7.81
N PRO A 214 -6.37 -26.98 9.12
CA PRO A 214 -5.03 -27.03 9.70
C PRO A 214 -4.49 -28.47 9.83
N PRO A 215 -3.21 -28.73 9.47
CA PRO A 215 -2.47 -29.90 9.95
C PRO A 215 -1.72 -29.60 11.27
N GLU A 216 -1.50 -30.66 12.04
CA GLU A 216 -0.82 -30.69 13.35
C GLU A 216 0.68 -30.28 13.30
N PRO A 217 1.26 -29.86 14.45
CA PRO A 217 2.62 -29.35 14.51
C PRO A 217 3.66 -30.47 14.42
N ASP A 218 4.75 -30.20 13.70
CA ASP A 218 6.01 -30.98 13.76
C ASP A 218 7.14 -30.07 14.24
N ASP A 219 7.94 -30.64 15.11
CA ASP A 219 8.95 -30.06 15.97
C ASP A 219 10.31 -29.94 15.27
N GLY A 220 10.86 -28.73 15.27
CA GLY A 220 12.18 -28.45 14.72
C GLY A 220 12.79 -27.20 15.33
N GLU A 221 13.25 -27.29 16.57
CA GLU A 221 14.10 -26.27 17.18
C GLU A 221 15.44 -26.18 16.43
N ILE A 222 15.81 -24.97 16.00
CA ILE A 222 17.21 -24.62 15.73
C ILE A 222 17.65 -23.61 16.77
N ILE A 223 18.38 -24.11 17.77
CA ILE A 223 19.12 -23.32 18.75
C ILE A 223 20.29 -22.66 18.01
N VAL A 224 20.40 -21.32 18.07
CA VAL A 224 21.67 -20.63 17.78
C VAL A 224 22.10 -19.86 19.02
N ASP A 225 23.24 -20.32 19.51
CA ASP A 225 23.96 -19.97 20.73
C ASP A 225 24.28 -18.47 20.85
N GLY A 226 24.24 -17.98 22.08
CA GLY A 226 24.49 -16.60 22.45
C GLY A 226 25.95 -16.21 22.22
N GLY A 227 26.15 -15.18 21.41
CA GLY A 227 27.43 -14.49 21.25
C GLY A 227 27.30 -13.00 21.56
N ASP A 228 28.23 -12.50 22.37
CA ASP A 228 28.33 -11.10 22.81
C ASP A 228 28.15 -10.04 21.69
N PRO A 229 27.65 -8.84 22.03
CA PRO A 229 27.39 -7.78 21.05
C PRO A 229 28.70 -7.33 20.37
N PRO A 230 28.75 -7.17 19.03
CA PRO A 230 29.94 -6.64 18.39
C PRO A 230 30.13 -5.17 18.75
N GLY A 231 31.32 -4.87 19.27
CA GLY A 231 31.76 -3.53 19.63
C GLY A 231 31.71 -2.52 18.48
N LEU A 232 31.72 -1.24 18.88
CA LEU A 232 31.72 -0.08 17.99
C LEU A 232 32.70 -0.23 16.81
N PRO A 233 32.31 0.20 15.60
CA PRO A 233 33.12 0.01 14.40
C PRO A 233 34.40 0.88 14.44
N PRO A 234 35.52 0.40 13.88
CA PRO A 234 36.70 1.23 13.66
C PRO A 234 36.42 2.29 12.60
N THR A 235 36.86 3.50 12.87
CA THR A 235 36.82 4.68 12.01
C THR A 235 37.98 4.66 11.02
N GLY A 236 37.69 4.37 9.75
CA GLY A 236 38.62 4.55 8.63
C GLY A 236 38.01 4.10 7.29
N PRO A 237 38.36 4.73 6.15
CA PRO A 237 37.85 4.33 4.85
C PRO A 237 38.45 2.97 4.47
N LEU A 238 37.65 1.90 4.55
CA LEU A 238 38.00 0.60 4.00
C LEU A 238 37.91 0.68 2.47
N LYS A 239 38.96 0.26 1.76
CA LYS A 239 38.95 0.20 0.30
C LYS A 239 37.97 -0.88 -0.15
N LYS A 240 36.90 -0.48 -0.84
CA LYS A 240 35.87 -1.38 -1.36
C LYS A 240 36.30 -2.04 -2.67
N ILE A 241 35.82 -3.25 -2.88
CA ILE A 241 36.01 -4.07 -4.07
C ILE A 241 34.72 -4.03 -4.88
N TYR A 242 34.79 -3.68 -6.16
CA TYR A 242 33.64 -3.57 -7.06
C TYR A 242 33.59 -4.75 -8.00
N VAL A 243 32.47 -5.45 -8.05
CA VAL A 243 32.28 -6.59 -8.94
C VAL A 243 31.13 -6.30 -9.90
N ASP A 244 31.50 -6.08 -11.17
CA ASP A 244 30.59 -5.73 -12.25
C ASP A 244 30.11 -6.99 -12.99
N GLY A 245 28.93 -6.92 -13.62
CA GLY A 245 28.42 -7.99 -14.50
C GLY A 245 27.70 -9.15 -13.79
N ILE A 246 27.36 -8.99 -12.51
CA ILE A 246 26.59 -9.96 -11.74
C ILE A 246 25.14 -9.48 -11.61
N GLU A 247 24.20 -10.26 -12.10
CA GLU A 247 22.77 -10.05 -11.88
C GLU A 247 22.37 -10.51 -10.47
N ALA A 248 21.47 -9.76 -9.84
CA ALA A 248 20.97 -10.03 -8.49
C ALA A 248 19.43 -10.09 -8.52
N ASN A 249 18.88 -11.22 -8.08
CA ASN A 249 17.43 -11.43 -8.02
C ASN A 249 16.95 -11.37 -6.57
N VAL A 250 15.77 -10.78 -6.35
CA VAL A 250 15.08 -10.82 -5.05
C VAL A 250 14.66 -12.27 -4.78
N VAL A 251 14.99 -12.79 -3.59
CA VAL A 251 14.71 -14.20 -3.22
C VAL A 251 13.42 -14.35 -2.44
N ALA A 252 13.04 -13.30 -1.71
CA ALA A 252 11.89 -13.28 -0.83
C ALA A 252 11.51 -11.83 -0.54
N GLU A 253 10.21 -11.56 -0.52
CA GLU A 253 9.61 -10.26 -0.20
C GLU A 253 8.58 -10.47 0.91
N ARG A 254 8.53 -9.56 1.88
CA ARG A 254 7.67 -9.64 3.08
C ARG A 254 6.96 -8.32 3.28
N VAL A 255 5.62 -8.31 3.14
CA VAL A 255 4.78 -7.11 3.30
C VAL A 255 4.19 -7.10 4.71
N GLN A 256 4.24 -5.94 5.37
CA GLN A 256 3.80 -5.75 6.75
C GLN A 256 3.00 -4.45 6.86
N TYR A 257 1.79 -4.52 7.41
CA TYR A 257 0.91 -3.37 7.61
C TYR A 257 0.97 -2.90 9.08
N LEU A 258 0.94 -1.59 9.30
CA LEU A 258 1.04 -0.97 10.63
C LEU A 258 -0.21 -0.12 10.88
N ASP A 259 -0.77 -0.21 12.08
CA ASP A 259 -1.92 0.60 12.51
C ASP A 259 -1.51 2.04 12.88
N ARG A 260 -2.51 2.87 13.21
CA ARG A 260 -2.34 4.26 13.68
C ARG A 260 -1.47 4.42 14.94
N ASN A 261 -1.16 3.34 15.63
CA ASN A 261 -0.31 3.31 16.84
C ASN A 261 1.08 2.72 16.56
N GLY A 262 1.38 2.33 15.31
CA GLY A 262 2.62 1.66 14.94
C GLY A 262 2.70 0.20 15.39
N LYS A 263 1.56 -0.43 15.68
CA LYS A 263 1.46 -1.88 15.95
C LYS A 263 1.25 -2.60 14.63
N LEU A 264 1.91 -3.74 14.40
CA LEU A 264 1.61 -4.49 13.18
C LEU A 264 0.17 -4.98 13.22
N ILE A 265 -0.51 -4.76 12.10
CA ILE A 265 -1.78 -5.41 11.82
C ILE A 265 -1.39 -6.84 11.46
N THR A 266 -1.57 -7.75 12.42
CA THR A 266 -1.18 -9.17 12.32
C THR A 266 -2.06 -9.96 11.37
N GLU A 267 -3.14 -9.35 10.90
CA GLU A 267 -4.20 -9.91 10.08
C GLU A 267 -4.14 -9.28 8.68
N SER A 268 -4.53 -9.99 7.62
CA SER A 268 -4.68 -9.36 6.30
C SER A 268 -5.59 -8.12 6.40
N LEU A 269 -5.44 -7.11 5.52
CA LEU A 269 -6.33 -5.94 5.52
C LEU A 269 -7.81 -6.37 5.59
N ARG A 270 -8.13 -7.47 4.92
CA ARG A 270 -9.41 -8.14 4.93
C ARG A 270 -9.81 -8.71 6.29
N ASP A 271 -8.90 -9.34 7.03
CA ASP A 271 -9.16 -9.90 8.35
C ASP A 271 -9.30 -8.81 9.43
N PHE A 272 -8.45 -7.77 9.38
CA PHE A 272 -8.61 -6.58 10.22
C PHE A 272 -9.96 -5.91 9.99
N THR A 273 -10.30 -5.67 8.71
CA THR A 273 -11.59 -5.11 8.31
C THR A 273 -12.73 -6.01 8.77
N ARG A 274 -12.61 -7.34 8.63
CA ARG A 274 -13.60 -8.32 9.13
C ARG A 274 -13.81 -8.20 10.63
N ARG A 275 -12.74 -8.12 11.41
CA ARG A 275 -12.82 -8.04 12.87
C ARG A 275 -13.50 -6.76 13.30
N ALA A 276 -13.06 -5.62 12.79
CA ALA A 276 -13.63 -4.32 13.11
C ALA A 276 -15.11 -4.23 12.67
N LEU A 277 -15.47 -4.79 11.51
CA LEU A 277 -16.87 -4.91 11.08
C LEU A 277 -17.70 -5.82 11.99
N ARG A 278 -17.13 -6.93 12.51
CA ARG A 278 -17.82 -7.84 13.44
C ARG A 278 -17.96 -7.31 14.86
N GLU A 279 -17.06 -6.43 15.29
CA GLU A 279 -17.22 -5.69 16.55
C GLU A 279 -18.41 -4.72 16.47
N ARG A 280 -18.66 -4.18 15.28
CA ARG A 280 -19.72 -3.21 15.03
C ARG A 280 -21.07 -3.83 14.66
N PHE A 281 -21.05 -4.91 13.90
CA PHE A 281 -22.25 -5.63 13.46
C PHE A 281 -22.19 -7.08 13.95
N ALA A 282 -23.01 -7.40 14.93
CA ALA A 282 -22.97 -8.70 15.60
C ALA A 282 -23.41 -9.87 14.68
N SER A 283 -24.23 -9.57 13.67
CA SER A 283 -24.70 -10.52 12.67
C SER A 283 -25.00 -9.82 11.35
N LEU A 284 -25.19 -10.61 10.29
CA LEU A 284 -25.66 -10.11 9.00
C LEU A 284 -27.01 -9.40 9.15
N ASP A 285 -27.95 -9.96 9.93
CA ASP A 285 -29.25 -9.34 10.22
C ASP A 285 -29.13 -7.97 10.91
N ASP A 286 -28.16 -7.82 11.82
CA ASP A 286 -27.89 -6.56 12.53
C ASP A 286 -27.36 -5.50 11.55
N PHE A 287 -26.41 -5.86 10.69
CA PHE A 287 -25.93 -5.01 9.61
C PHE A 287 -27.06 -4.60 8.67
N LEU A 288 -27.86 -5.54 8.17
CA LEU A 288 -28.97 -5.28 7.25
C LEU A 288 -30.04 -4.39 7.87
N SER A 289 -30.35 -4.62 9.15
CA SER A 289 -31.31 -3.79 9.88
C SER A 289 -30.82 -2.36 10.02
N ARG A 290 -29.53 -2.16 10.38
CA ARG A 290 -28.92 -0.83 10.46
C ARG A 290 -28.84 -0.16 9.10
N TRP A 291 -28.39 -0.90 8.08
CA TRP A 291 -28.25 -0.44 6.71
C TRP A 291 -29.60 0.00 6.15
N ASN A 292 -30.64 -0.82 6.26
CA ASN A 292 -31.98 -0.51 5.73
C ASN A 292 -32.70 0.60 6.50
N ARG A 293 -32.44 0.76 7.81
CA ARG A 293 -33.06 1.82 8.62
C ARG A 293 -32.51 3.21 8.32
N GLU A 294 -31.24 3.31 7.93
CA GLU A 294 -30.62 4.61 7.68
C GLU A 294 -31.06 5.17 6.33
N GLU A 295 -31.62 6.39 6.31
CA GLU A 295 -32.06 7.03 5.06
C GLU A 295 -30.85 7.33 4.15
N ARG A 296 -29.74 7.80 4.75
CA ARG A 296 -28.51 8.13 4.02
C ARG A 296 -27.40 7.13 4.31
N LYS A 297 -27.13 6.23 3.36
CA LYS A 297 -26.10 5.18 3.52
C LYS A 297 -24.69 5.75 3.73
N GLN A 298 -24.41 6.94 3.18
CA GLN A 298 -23.16 7.66 3.37
C GLN A 298 -22.82 7.90 4.85
N VAL A 299 -23.83 8.08 5.72
CA VAL A 299 -23.60 8.25 7.16
C VAL A 299 -22.90 7.03 7.76
N ILE A 300 -23.31 5.82 7.34
CA ILE A 300 -22.70 4.58 7.84
C ILE A 300 -21.25 4.49 7.34
N ILE A 301 -21.01 4.85 6.07
CA ILE A 301 -19.68 4.84 5.44
C ILE A 301 -18.75 5.84 6.14
N ASP A 302 -19.20 7.08 6.36
CA ASP A 302 -18.42 8.13 7.01
C ASP A 302 -18.08 7.77 8.46
N GLU A 303 -19.05 7.18 9.19
CA GLU A 303 -18.81 6.69 10.55
C GLU A 303 -17.72 5.59 10.54
N MET A 304 -17.74 4.66 9.58
CA MET A 304 -16.70 3.63 9.45
C MET A 304 -15.33 4.21 9.09
N ALA A 305 -15.28 5.17 8.16
CA ALA A 305 -14.06 5.88 7.80
C ALA A 305 -13.44 6.58 9.02
N SER A 306 -14.26 7.24 9.84
CA SER A 306 -13.83 7.91 11.08
C SER A 306 -13.23 6.97 12.13
N GLU A 307 -13.63 5.70 12.09
CA GLU A 307 -13.12 4.65 12.99
C GLU A 307 -11.84 3.97 12.45
N GLY A 308 -11.42 4.31 11.23
CA GLY A 308 -10.24 3.76 10.58
C GLY A 308 -10.54 2.64 9.58
N LEU A 309 -11.78 2.56 9.06
CA LEU A 309 -12.20 1.63 8.01
C LEU A 309 -12.65 2.39 6.76
N PRO A 310 -11.71 2.96 5.99
CA PRO A 310 -12.04 3.69 4.77
C PRO A 310 -12.35 2.69 3.65
N LEU A 311 -13.65 2.38 3.47
CA LEU A 311 -14.10 1.26 2.65
C LEU A 311 -13.73 1.40 1.16
N ALA A 312 -13.60 2.62 0.64
CA ALA A 312 -13.28 2.85 -0.77
C ALA A 312 -11.84 2.44 -1.10
N GLU A 313 -10.92 2.74 -0.19
CA GLU A 313 -9.51 2.45 -0.25
C GLU A 313 -9.27 0.96 -0.03
N ILE A 314 -9.99 0.37 0.94
CA ILE A 314 -9.99 -1.09 1.15
C ILE A 314 -10.46 -1.81 -0.11
N THR A 315 -11.52 -1.30 -0.78
CA THR A 315 -12.01 -1.87 -2.04
C THR A 315 -10.96 -1.78 -3.15
N GLN A 316 -10.27 -0.65 -3.26
CA GLN A 316 -9.22 -0.43 -4.25
C GLN A 316 -8.03 -1.36 -4.06
N GLU A 317 -7.60 -1.60 -2.81
CA GLU A 317 -6.50 -2.52 -2.50
C GLU A 317 -6.85 -3.99 -2.74
N LEU A 318 -8.12 -4.36 -2.56
CA LEU A 318 -8.60 -5.71 -2.86
C LEU A 318 -8.80 -5.96 -4.36
N GLY A 319 -8.76 -4.92 -5.19
CA GLY A 319 -8.89 -5.04 -6.64
C GLY A 319 -10.29 -5.43 -7.12
N GLU A 320 -11.31 -5.30 -6.27
CA GLU A 320 -12.69 -5.68 -6.57
C GLU A 320 -13.55 -4.42 -6.82
N ASP A 321 -14.41 -4.41 -7.84
CA ASP A 321 -15.38 -3.31 -8.06
C ASP A 321 -16.66 -3.52 -7.24
N LEU A 322 -16.49 -3.56 -5.91
CA LEU A 322 -17.58 -3.78 -4.97
C LEU A 322 -18.23 -2.47 -4.53
N ASP A 323 -19.53 -2.57 -4.27
CA ASP A 323 -20.23 -1.57 -3.46
C ASP A 323 -19.77 -1.70 -1.99
N PRO A 324 -19.67 -0.60 -1.21
CA PRO A 324 -19.38 -0.67 0.22
C PRO A 324 -20.28 -1.65 1.00
N PHE A 325 -21.55 -1.78 0.62
CA PHE A 325 -22.45 -2.77 1.19
C PHE A 325 -21.98 -4.21 0.91
N ASP A 326 -21.61 -4.49 -0.33
CA ASP A 326 -21.13 -5.80 -0.76
C ASP A 326 -19.78 -6.15 -0.16
N LEU A 327 -18.89 -5.17 -0.05
CA LEU A 327 -17.62 -5.30 0.63
C LEU A 327 -17.81 -5.74 2.08
N ILE A 328 -18.73 -5.11 2.80
CA ILE A 328 -19.04 -5.48 4.20
C ILE A 328 -19.62 -6.89 4.26
N CYS A 329 -20.58 -7.21 3.39
CA CYS A 329 -21.17 -8.55 3.29
C CYS A 329 -20.10 -9.63 3.02
N HIS A 330 -19.21 -9.36 2.07
CA HIS A 330 -18.15 -10.26 1.65
C HIS A 330 -17.10 -10.46 2.75
N ILE A 331 -16.63 -9.37 3.37
CA ILE A 331 -15.56 -9.39 4.35
C ILE A 331 -16.05 -9.89 5.71
N ALA A 332 -17.14 -9.33 6.24
CA ALA A 332 -17.61 -9.62 7.59
C ALA A 332 -18.39 -10.94 7.70
N PHE A 333 -19.18 -11.25 6.66
CA PHE A 333 -20.16 -12.34 6.70
C PHE A 333 -19.89 -13.45 5.68
N GLY A 334 -18.86 -13.31 4.84
CA GLY A 334 -18.46 -14.35 3.89
C GLY A 334 -19.47 -14.55 2.75
N ALA A 335 -20.24 -13.52 2.41
CA ALA A 335 -21.13 -13.54 1.25
C ALA A 335 -20.32 -13.62 -0.05
N GLU A 336 -20.90 -14.16 -1.13
CA GLU A 336 -20.28 -14.07 -2.45
C GLU A 336 -20.18 -12.59 -2.88
N PRO A 337 -19.02 -12.14 -3.39
CA PRO A 337 -18.85 -10.76 -3.80
C PRO A 337 -19.76 -10.46 -4.99
N MET A 338 -20.45 -9.32 -4.95
CA MET A 338 -21.30 -8.85 -6.05
C MET A 338 -20.86 -7.47 -6.48
N THR A 339 -20.53 -7.33 -7.75
CA THR A 339 -20.12 -6.04 -8.31
C THR A 339 -21.31 -5.08 -8.40
N ARG A 340 -21.02 -3.78 -8.44
CA ARG A 340 -22.04 -2.72 -8.60
C ARG A 340 -22.88 -2.93 -9.86
N ARG A 341 -22.22 -3.34 -10.95
CA ARG A 341 -22.88 -3.68 -12.23
C ARG A 341 -23.81 -4.88 -12.10
N GLU A 342 -23.39 -5.95 -11.43
CA GLU A 342 -24.24 -7.11 -11.22
C GLU A 342 -25.47 -6.77 -10.36
N ARG A 343 -25.29 -5.93 -9.34
CA ARG A 343 -26.39 -5.43 -8.52
C ARG A 343 -27.38 -4.59 -9.32
N ALA A 344 -26.89 -3.65 -10.12
CA ALA A 344 -27.71 -2.83 -11.01
C ALA A 344 -28.51 -3.70 -12.00
N GLU A 345 -27.88 -4.69 -12.62
CA GLU A 345 -28.53 -5.60 -13.56
C GLU A 345 -29.59 -6.50 -12.90
N ARG A 346 -29.39 -6.90 -11.63
CA ARG A 346 -30.43 -7.63 -10.87
C ARG A 346 -31.69 -6.80 -10.67
N VAL A 347 -31.56 -5.50 -10.38
CA VAL A 347 -32.72 -4.59 -10.26
C VAL A 347 -33.47 -4.48 -11.59
N LYS A 348 -32.75 -4.34 -12.71
CA LYS A 348 -33.35 -4.29 -14.06
C LYS A 348 -34.11 -5.58 -14.40
N LYS A 349 -33.52 -6.75 -14.12
CA LYS A 349 -34.11 -8.07 -14.42
C LYS A 349 -35.39 -8.39 -13.65
N ARG A 350 -35.61 -7.74 -12.50
CA ARG A 350 -36.77 -7.98 -11.62
C ARG A 350 -37.98 -7.13 -11.95
N ASP A 351 -37.87 -6.27 -12.96
CA ASP A 351 -38.94 -5.34 -13.32
C ASP A 351 -39.37 -4.44 -12.14
N ALA A 352 -38.47 -4.21 -11.17
CA ALA A 352 -38.74 -3.47 -9.92
C ALA A 352 -39.18 -2.01 -10.17
N LEU A 353 -38.80 -1.46 -11.32
CA LEU A 353 -39.07 -0.10 -11.75
C LEU A 353 -40.25 0.01 -12.74
N THR A 354 -41.04 -1.05 -12.95
CA THR A 354 -42.19 -1.05 -13.88
C THR A 354 -43.33 -0.12 -13.45
N LYS A 355 -43.38 0.28 -12.17
CA LYS A 355 -44.31 1.31 -11.67
C LYS A 355 -44.03 2.71 -12.23
N TYR A 356 -42.84 2.95 -12.81
CA TYR A 356 -42.47 4.19 -13.47
C TYR A 356 -42.49 4.02 -14.99
N ALA A 357 -42.92 5.05 -15.71
CA ALA A 357 -43.00 5.06 -17.16
C ALA A 357 -42.49 6.39 -17.74
N GLY A 358 -42.16 6.38 -19.04
CA GLY A 358 -41.73 7.58 -19.76
C GLY A 358 -40.45 8.20 -19.17
N GLN A 359 -40.45 9.52 -18.99
CA GLN A 359 -39.28 10.28 -18.54
C GLN A 359 -38.83 9.89 -17.13
N ALA A 360 -39.75 9.58 -16.21
CA ALA A 360 -39.42 9.12 -14.86
C ALA A 360 -38.66 7.78 -14.89
N ARG A 361 -39.04 6.87 -15.80
CA ARG A 361 -38.33 5.59 -15.98
C ARG A 361 -36.92 5.79 -16.52
N ALA A 362 -36.78 6.63 -17.56
CA ALA A 362 -35.48 6.92 -18.15
C ALA A 362 -34.50 7.54 -17.15
N VAL A 363 -34.99 8.40 -16.25
CA VAL A 363 -34.17 8.96 -15.15
C VAL A 363 -33.69 7.88 -14.20
N LEU A 364 -34.56 6.96 -13.77
CA LEU A 364 -34.17 5.90 -12.84
C LEU A 364 -33.20 4.89 -13.48
N ASP A 365 -33.39 4.56 -14.77
CA ASP A 365 -32.45 3.70 -15.49
C ASP A 365 -31.07 4.38 -15.60
N ALA A 366 -31.02 5.68 -15.91
CA ALA A 366 -29.76 6.43 -15.97
C ALA A 366 -29.08 6.60 -14.59
N LEU A 367 -29.85 6.77 -13.51
CA LEU A 367 -29.31 6.76 -12.14
C LEU A 367 -28.71 5.40 -11.78
N LEU A 368 -29.35 4.31 -12.24
CA LEU A 368 -28.88 2.94 -12.00
C LEU A 368 -27.61 2.62 -12.78
N ASP A 369 -27.50 3.08 -14.03
CA ASP A 369 -26.27 2.97 -14.83
C ASP A 369 -25.14 3.78 -14.20
N LYS A 370 -25.44 4.99 -13.73
CA LYS A 370 -24.45 5.82 -13.05
C LYS A 370 -23.96 5.20 -11.74
N TYR A 371 -24.86 4.59 -10.97
CA TYR A 371 -24.50 3.81 -9.78
C TYR A 371 -23.53 2.67 -10.14
N ALA A 372 -23.82 1.96 -11.23
CA ALA A 372 -23.00 0.85 -11.68
C ALA A 372 -21.56 1.26 -12.06
N ASP A 373 -21.36 2.47 -12.56
CA ASP A 373 -20.04 2.98 -12.97
C ASP A 373 -19.30 3.77 -11.88
N GLN A 374 -20.01 4.49 -11.00
CA GLN A 374 -19.40 5.46 -10.07
C GLN A 374 -19.62 5.14 -8.57
N GLY A 375 -20.38 4.09 -8.23
CA GLY A 375 -20.61 3.69 -6.83
C GLY A 375 -21.67 4.53 -6.10
N VAL A 376 -21.67 4.46 -4.77
CA VAL A 376 -22.74 4.98 -3.89
C VAL A 376 -23.06 6.43 -4.22
N LEU A 377 -24.20 6.62 -4.85
CA LEU A 377 -24.76 7.92 -5.16
C LEU A 377 -25.48 8.44 -3.92
N ASN A 378 -25.15 9.67 -3.50
CA ASN A 378 -26.09 10.49 -2.73
C ASN A 378 -27.28 10.82 -3.64
N LEU A 379 -28.17 9.85 -3.84
CA LEU A 379 -29.28 9.96 -4.77
C LEU A 379 -30.31 11.02 -4.33
N ASP A 380 -30.22 11.49 -3.09
CA ASP A 380 -31.05 12.56 -2.53
C ASP A 380 -30.57 13.95 -2.99
N ASP A 381 -29.37 14.05 -3.56
CA ASP A 381 -28.85 15.29 -4.12
C ASP A 381 -29.30 15.47 -5.58
N ALA A 382 -30.23 16.39 -5.80
CA ALA A 382 -30.74 16.75 -7.13
C ALA A 382 -29.64 17.26 -8.08
N THR A 383 -28.44 17.63 -7.58
CA THR A 383 -27.29 17.93 -8.44
C THR A 383 -26.89 16.74 -9.31
N VAL A 384 -27.21 15.51 -8.92
CA VAL A 384 -26.95 14.30 -9.71
C VAL A 384 -27.58 14.38 -11.10
N LEU A 385 -28.73 15.08 -11.21
CA LEU A 385 -29.47 15.29 -12.45
C LEU A 385 -28.80 16.27 -13.41
N THR A 386 -27.81 17.04 -12.94
CA THR A 386 -27.03 17.97 -13.78
C THR A 386 -25.76 17.34 -14.37
N ILE A 387 -25.51 16.07 -14.09
CA ILE A 387 -24.30 15.37 -14.49
C ILE A 387 -24.61 14.42 -15.65
N PRO A 388 -23.75 14.31 -16.67
CA PRO A 388 -23.92 13.34 -17.74
C PRO A 388 -24.08 11.89 -17.25
N PRO A 389 -24.92 11.06 -17.91
CA PRO A 389 -25.79 11.38 -19.04
C PRO A 389 -27.17 11.97 -18.66
N LEU A 390 -27.45 12.21 -17.37
CA LEU A 390 -28.76 12.66 -16.89
C LEU A 390 -29.13 14.07 -17.38
N ASP A 391 -28.12 14.93 -17.56
CA ASP A 391 -28.26 16.29 -18.11
C ASP A 391 -28.85 16.32 -19.54
N SER A 392 -28.70 15.23 -20.29
CA SER A 392 -29.24 15.08 -21.64
C SER A 392 -30.71 14.68 -21.69
N LEU A 393 -31.29 14.22 -20.56
CA LEU A 393 -32.68 13.78 -20.48
C LEU A 393 -33.68 14.94 -20.27
N GLY A 394 -33.19 16.12 -19.91
CA GLY A 394 -34.00 17.32 -19.65
C GLY A 394 -33.43 18.19 -18.53
N THR A 395 -34.08 19.32 -18.25
CA THR A 395 -33.66 20.17 -17.12
C THR A 395 -34.04 19.52 -15.78
N PRO A 396 -33.28 19.75 -14.69
CA PRO A 396 -33.59 19.17 -13.37
C PRO A 396 -35.04 19.40 -12.91
N LEU A 397 -35.61 20.57 -13.24
CA LEU A 397 -37.00 20.90 -12.92
C LEU A 397 -38.00 20.00 -13.68
N GLU A 398 -37.76 19.74 -14.95
CA GLU A 398 -38.59 18.85 -15.78
C GLU A 398 -38.45 17.39 -15.32
N LEU A 399 -37.22 16.95 -15.04
CA LEU A 399 -36.93 15.59 -14.57
C LEU A 399 -37.60 15.31 -13.23
N VAL A 400 -37.52 16.24 -12.27
CA VAL A 400 -38.23 16.13 -10.98
C VAL A 400 -39.75 16.24 -11.17
N GLY A 401 -40.20 17.06 -12.12
CA GLY A 401 -41.61 17.19 -12.49
C GLY A 401 -42.24 15.87 -12.94
N ALA A 402 -41.49 15.01 -13.61
CA ALA A 402 -41.94 13.68 -14.05
C ALA A 402 -42.35 12.75 -12.90
N PHE A 403 -41.89 13.02 -11.66
CA PHE A 403 -42.25 12.25 -10.47
C PHE A 403 -43.37 12.90 -9.64
N GLY A 404 -43.96 14.01 -10.11
CA GLY A 404 -44.94 14.78 -9.33
C GLY A 404 -44.29 15.77 -8.36
N GLY A 405 -43.06 16.20 -8.65
CA GLY A 405 -42.30 17.16 -7.85
C GLY A 405 -41.28 16.51 -6.91
N LYS A 406 -40.55 17.34 -6.14
CA LYS A 406 -39.43 16.92 -5.28
C LYS A 406 -39.77 15.74 -4.35
N PRO A 407 -40.91 15.74 -3.62
CA PRO A 407 -41.26 14.60 -2.74
C PRO A 407 -41.56 13.30 -3.48
N GLY A 408 -41.95 13.39 -4.76
CA GLY A 408 -42.15 12.20 -5.60
C GLY A 408 -40.83 11.63 -6.10
N PHE A 409 -39.89 12.50 -6.48
CA PHE A 409 -38.55 12.12 -6.89
C PHE A 409 -37.77 11.46 -5.73
N GLU A 410 -37.77 12.07 -4.54
CA GLU A 410 -37.13 11.53 -3.34
C GLU A 410 -37.66 10.13 -2.99
N ARG A 411 -38.98 9.92 -3.06
CA ARG A 411 -39.57 8.59 -2.86
C ARG A 411 -39.14 7.59 -3.92
N ALA A 412 -39.06 8.00 -5.19
CA ALA A 412 -38.64 7.11 -6.26
C ALA A 412 -37.18 6.69 -6.16
N VAL A 413 -36.33 7.62 -5.73
CA VAL A 413 -34.93 7.37 -5.39
C VAL A 413 -34.81 6.40 -4.21
N HIS A 414 -35.55 6.64 -3.13
CA HIS A 414 -35.53 5.76 -1.97
C HIS A 414 -36.05 4.36 -2.30
N ASP A 415 -37.08 4.26 -3.14
CA ASP A 415 -37.58 2.98 -3.67
C ASP A 415 -36.52 2.26 -4.51
N LEU A 416 -35.77 2.98 -5.35
CA LEU A 416 -34.65 2.41 -6.12
C LEU A 416 -33.53 1.90 -5.20
N GLN A 417 -33.15 2.68 -4.18
CA GLN A 417 -32.16 2.26 -3.17
C GLN A 417 -32.63 1.02 -2.40
N PHE A 418 -33.89 0.98 -2.01
CA PHE A 418 -34.46 -0.19 -1.36
C PHE A 418 -34.33 -1.43 -2.24
N GLU A 419 -34.72 -1.33 -3.52
CA GLU A 419 -34.63 -2.44 -4.47
C GLU A 419 -33.18 -2.86 -4.77
N LEU A 420 -32.22 -1.94 -4.70
CA LEU A 420 -30.78 -2.26 -4.80
C LEU A 420 -30.32 -3.20 -3.69
N TYR A 421 -30.80 -3.05 -2.43
CA TYR A 421 -30.29 -3.80 -1.28
C TYR A 421 -31.22 -4.90 -0.73
N ARG A 422 -32.45 -5.02 -1.25
CA ARG A 422 -33.53 -5.87 -0.73
C ARG A 422 -33.23 -7.37 -0.58
N GLU A 423 -32.39 -7.95 -1.42
CA GLU A 423 -32.16 -9.41 -1.47
C GLU A 423 -30.78 -9.85 -0.96
N SER A 424 -30.02 -8.94 -0.38
CA SER A 424 -28.77 -9.28 0.29
C SER A 424 -28.98 -9.67 1.77
N ALA A 425 -30.25 -9.90 2.14
CA ALA A 425 -30.72 -10.36 3.43
C ALA A 425 -30.99 -11.86 3.48
#